data_AF-A0A7C1S981-F1
#
_entry.id   AF-A0A7C1S981-F1
#
_cell.length_a   1.000
_cell.length_b   1.000
_cell.length_c   1.000
_cell.angle_alpha   90.00
_cell.angle_beta   90.00
_cell.angle_gamma   90.00
#
_symmetry.space_group_name_H-M   'P 1'
#
loop_
_entity.id
_entity.type
_entity.pdbx_description
1 polymer ?
#
loop_
_entity_poly.entity_id
_entity_poly.type
_entity_poly.pdbx_seq_one_letter_code
_entity_poly.pdbx_strand_id
1 'polypeptide(L)' 'MSFRFLHTGDWQLGMTRHFFSEGVQERFAQSRFDAIRELGRIAEEEDCRFMVVCGD' A
#
# COMPACT_ATOMS: atom_id res chain seq x y z
N MET A 1 6.16 16.63 -23.59
CA MET A 1 5.14 16.15 -22.63
C MET A 1 5.84 15.30 -21.60
N SER A 2 5.70 15.60 -20.31
CA SER A 2 6.06 14.69 -19.23
C SER A 2 4.78 14.16 -18.58
N PHE A 3 4.85 12.96 -18.01
CA PHE A 3 3.78 12.43 -17.16
C PHE A 3 4.41 11.91 -15.86
N ARG A 4 3.62 11.92 -14.79
CA ARG A 4 3.99 11.36 -13.49
C ARG A 4 3.13 10.13 -13.22
N PHE A 5 3.72 9.12 -12.59
CA PHE A 5 3.03 7.96 -12.07
C PHE A 5 3.64 7.58 -10.73
N LEU A 6 2.84 6.95 -9.87
CA LEU A 6 3.33 6.38 -8.61
C LEU A 6 3.67 4.91 -8.84
N HIS A 7 4.83 4.46 -8.36
CA HIS A 7 5.22 3.05 -8.39
C HIS A 7 5.31 2.52 -6.95
N THR A 8 4.64 1.41 -6.69
CA THR A 8 4.61 0.73 -5.38
C THR A 8 4.52 -0.79 -5.59
N GLY A 9 4.65 -1.56 -4.53
CA GLY A 9 4.66 -3.01 -4.62
C GLY A 9 4.51 -3.71 -3.28
N ASP A 10 4.43 -5.04 -3.34
CA ASP A 10 4.52 -5.93 -2.18
C ASP A 10 3.59 -5.52 -1.03
N TRP A 11 2.30 -5.37 -1.33
CA TRP A 11 1.33 -4.93 -0.32
C TRP A 11 1.05 -6.00 0.76
N GLN A 12 1.36 -7.28 0.47
CA GLN A 12 1.23 -8.41 1.39
C GLN A 12 -0.17 -8.51 2.03
N LEU A 13 -1.21 -8.20 1.26
CA LEU A 13 -2.59 -8.24 1.76
C LEU A 13 -2.97 -9.66 2.14
N GLY A 14 -3.51 -9.84 3.35
CA GLY A 14 -3.87 -11.17 3.88
C GLY A 14 -2.69 -11.99 4.42
N MET A 15 -1.46 -11.49 4.36
CA MET A 15 -0.31 -12.18 4.95
C MET A 15 -0.36 -12.11 6.49
N THR A 16 -0.25 -13.27 7.14
CA THR A 16 -0.10 -13.39 8.60
C THR A 16 1.37 -13.59 9.00
N ARG A 17 1.79 -13.04 10.13
CA ARG A 17 3.15 -13.24 10.68
C ARG A 17 3.15 -14.13 11.91
N HIS A 18 3.85 -15.27 11.88
CA HIS A 18 3.87 -16.24 12.99
C HIS A 18 4.42 -15.67 14.32
N PHE A 19 5.19 -14.58 14.26
CA PHE A 19 5.82 -13.94 15.42
C PHE A 19 4.95 -12.84 16.05
N PHE A 20 3.77 -12.57 15.53
CA PHE A 20 2.84 -11.61 16.13
C PHE A 20 2.05 -12.24 17.27
N SER A 21 1.93 -11.51 18.37
CA SER A 21 0.98 -11.82 19.43
C SER A 21 -0.46 -11.56 18.96
N GLU A 22 -1.42 -12.11 19.71
CA GLU A 22 -2.85 -11.93 19.45
C GLU A 22 -3.23 -10.43 19.37
N GLY A 23 -4.10 -10.08 18.42
CA GLY A 23 -4.52 -8.70 18.17
C GLY A 23 -3.53 -7.87 17.32
N VAL A 24 -2.27 -8.28 17.16
CA VAL A 24 -1.29 -7.56 16.34
C VAL A 24 -1.51 -7.81 14.84
N GLN A 25 -1.97 -9.01 14.47
CA GLN A 25 -2.23 -9.38 13.07
C GLN A 25 -3.26 -8.46 12.42
N GLU A 26 -4.36 -8.17 13.12
CA GLU A 26 -5.48 -7.37 12.63
C GLU A 26 -5.06 -5.92 12.44
N ARG A 27 -4.30 -5.36 13.39
CA ARG A 27 -3.73 -4.01 13.27
C ARG A 27 -2.72 -3.93 12.14
N PHE A 28 -1.88 -4.95 11.98
CA PHE A 28 -0.94 -5.02 10.87
C PHE A 28 -1.67 -5.06 9.53
N ALA A 29 -2.70 -5.89 9.38
CA ALA A 29 -3.54 -5.97 8.20
C ALA A 29 -4.21 -4.62 7.89
N GLN A 30 -4.81 -3.97 8.89
CA GLN A 30 -5.41 -2.64 8.72
C GLN A 30 -4.37 -1.60 8.25
N SER A 31 -3.15 -1.63 8.83
CA SER A 31 -2.08 -0.71 8.41
C SER A 31 -1.69 -0.85 6.94
N ARG A 32 -1.86 -2.04 6.33
CA ARG A 32 -1.61 -2.23 4.89
C ARG A 32 -2.66 -1.50 4.06
N PHE A 33 -3.94 -1.61 4.44
CA PHE A 33 -5.01 -0.87 3.78
C PHE A 33 -4.86 0.64 3.95
N ASP A 34 -4.47 1.09 5.14
CA ASP A 34 -4.24 2.52 5.40
C ASP A 34 -3.08 3.06 4.57
N ALA A 35 -2.00 2.28 4.42
CA ALA A 35 -0.90 2.64 3.54
C ALA A 35 -1.35 2.78 2.07
N ILE A 36 -2.20 1.87 1.57
CA ILE A 36 -2.73 1.96 0.20
C ILE A 36 -3.60 3.21 0.02
N ARG A 37 -4.45 3.55 1.01
CA ARG A 37 -5.24 4.79 0.98
C ARG A 37 -4.36 6.03 0.92
N GLU A 38 -3.30 6.04 1.70
CA GLU A 38 -2.34 7.16 1.72
C GLU A 38 -1.57 7.27 0.40
N LEU A 39 -1.16 6.15 -0.21
CA LEU A 39 -0.58 6.14 -1.55
C LEU A 39 -1.56 6.72 -2.60
N GLY A 40 -2.86 6.44 -2.46
CA GLY A 40 -3.91 7.05 -3.28
C GLY A 40 -3.97 8.57 -3.13
N ARG A 41 -3.95 9.07 -1.88
CA ARG A 41 -3.92 10.51 -1.58
C ARG A 41 -2.68 11.19 -2.19
N ILE A 42 -1.50 10.58 -2.02
CA ILE A 42 -0.25 11.09 -2.59
C ILE A 42 -0.31 11.11 -4.12
N ALA A 43 -0.86 10.07 -4.74
CA ALA A 43 -1.00 10.01 -6.20
C ALA A 43 -1.89 11.15 -6.73
N GLU A 44 -2.97 11.47 -6.02
CA GLU A 44 -3.86 12.60 -6.33
C GLU A 44 -3.15 13.95 -6.16
N GLU A 45 -2.50 14.17 -5.02
CA GLU A 45 -1.78 15.43 -4.72
C GLU A 45 -0.64 15.73 -5.68
N GLU A 46 0.01 14.69 -6.19
CA GLU A 46 1.13 14.81 -7.13
C GLU A 46 0.69 14.77 -8.61
N ASP A 47 -0.62 14.78 -8.90
CA ASP A 47 -1.17 14.70 -10.26
C ASP A 47 -0.72 13.45 -11.05
N CYS A 48 -0.44 12.35 -10.34
CA CYS A 48 -0.07 11.07 -10.95
C CYS A 48 -1.19 10.57 -11.86
N ARG A 49 -0.84 10.19 -13.09
CA ARG A 49 -1.82 9.71 -14.08
C ARG A 49 -2.34 8.31 -13.78
N PHE A 50 -1.51 7.50 -13.13
CA PHE A 50 -1.82 6.14 -12.73
C PHE A 50 -0.82 5.68 -11.65
N MET A 51 -1.15 4.54 -11.02
CA MET A 51 -0.26 3.82 -10.14
C MET A 51 0.12 2.48 -10.79
N VAL A 52 1.41 2.14 -10.77
CA VAL A 52 1.89 0.81 -11.12
C VAL A 52 2.13 0.06 -9.82
N VAL A 53 1.53 -1.13 -9.72
CA VAL A 53 1.69 -2.03 -8.57
C VAL A 53 2.30 -3.32 -9.07
N CYS A 54 3.42 -3.73 -8.50
CA CYS A 54 4.08 -4.99 -8.86
C CYS A 54 4.71 -5.65 -7.63
N GLY A 55 4.80 -6.97 -7.63
CA GLY A 55 5.30 -7.74 -6.48
C GLY A 55 4.32 -8.83 -6.09
N ASP A 56 4.42 -9.23 -4.83
CA ASP A 56 3.83 -10.44 -4.23
C ASP A 56 2.28 -10.49 -4.17
#